data_AF-A0A3A6RJN2-F1
#
_entry.id   AF-A0A3A6RJN2-F1
#
_cell.length_a   1.000
_cell.length_b   1.000
_cell.length_c   1.000
_cell.angle_alpha   90.00
_cell.angle_beta   90.00
_cell.angle_gamma   90.00
#
_symmetry.space_group_name_H-M   'P 1'
#
loop_
_entity.id
_entity.type
_entity.pdbx_description
1 polymer ?
#
loop_
_entity_poly.entity_id
_entity_poly.type
_entity_poly.pdbx_seq_one_letter_code
_entity_poly.pdbx_strand_id
1 'polypeptide(L)'
;MSDDEVLLIIALDFAISPRLTSSAFTVGDCKALAPMDVGLLIDKLKGKGIVREDPPSAAPGTYFLRDGHLMVNTHQIAYALAPDTHFGRSEEAMQVLLTREYTDPSALFSLWLDFASADAVCYLLDKCRSFDHELDEQQLSEIRSTLRNGLKTHSVSQIWFVIWKNVKDAASLARLVYYTATRATATIPGKIRRTLEKIEKEGSIVRKWDRPDYQPAGTLGMLFNELFGIDEDTPGLEVLERLALLLPEENGGEDEVPRNESVRQLLCNALISDTGPQMMERFAALIREGHGVGRAVAALLGADAAPSI
;
A
#
# COMPACT_ATOMS: atom_id res chain seq x y z
N MET A 1 -8.33 9.37 11.26
CA MET A 1 -7.58 9.16 10.01
C MET A 1 -6.98 7.78 10.04
N SER A 2 -7.01 7.10 8.90
CA SER A 2 -6.27 5.84 8.70
C SER A 2 -4.80 6.12 8.42
N ASP A 3 -3.98 5.08 8.51
CA ASP A 3 -2.53 5.21 8.48
C ASP A 3 -1.97 5.60 7.12
N ASP A 4 -2.62 5.14 6.05
CA ASP A 4 -2.33 5.59 4.70
C ASP A 4 -2.64 7.08 4.50
N GLU A 5 -3.73 7.58 5.09
CA GLU A 5 -4.06 9.01 5.07
C GLU A 5 -2.99 9.82 5.81
N VAL A 6 -2.52 9.33 6.97
CA VAL A 6 -1.46 9.97 7.76
C VAL A 6 -0.16 10.04 6.97
N LEU A 7 0.32 8.89 6.47
CA LEU A 7 1.57 8.82 5.73
C LEU A 7 1.52 9.70 4.47
N LEU A 8 0.39 9.72 3.77
CA LEU A 8 0.20 10.53 2.57
C LEU A 8 0.22 12.03 2.88
N ILE A 9 -0.35 12.48 4.00
CA ILE A 9 -0.27 13.89 4.41
C ILE A 9 1.17 14.27 4.77
N ILE A 10 1.88 13.42 5.50
CA ILE A 10 3.29 13.68 5.86
C ILE A 10 4.13 13.79 4.58
N ALA A 11 3.95 12.85 3.64
CA ALA A 11 4.60 12.89 2.35
C ALA A 11 4.29 14.17 1.57
N LEU A 12 3.03 14.62 1.62
CA LEU A 12 2.60 15.83 0.94
C LEU A 12 3.21 17.09 1.59
N ASP A 13 3.28 17.17 2.93
CA ASP A 13 3.88 18.30 3.64
C ASP A 13 5.36 18.48 3.29
N PHE A 14 6.09 17.36 3.16
CA PHE A 14 7.49 17.38 2.74
C PHE A 14 7.69 17.62 1.25
N ALA A 15 6.69 17.30 0.41
CA ALA A 15 6.78 17.47 -1.04
C ALA A 15 6.56 18.91 -1.51
N ILE A 16 5.93 19.78 -0.71
CA ILE A 16 5.55 21.14 -1.12
C ILE A 16 6.32 22.24 -0.37
N SER A 17 6.52 23.37 -1.05
CA SER A 17 7.10 24.58 -0.45
C SER A 17 6.33 25.81 -0.93
N PRO A 18 5.75 26.63 -0.02
CA PRO A 18 5.75 26.48 1.43
C PRO A 18 4.89 25.30 1.92
N ARG A 19 5.08 24.90 3.19
CA ARG A 19 4.44 23.71 3.82
C ARG A 19 2.92 23.79 3.86
N LEU A 20 2.25 22.62 4.03
CA LEU A 20 0.78 22.48 3.99
C LEU A 20 0.05 23.35 5.02
N THR A 21 0.70 23.63 6.14
CA THR A 21 0.12 24.45 7.22
C THR A 21 0.08 25.94 6.87
N SER A 22 0.92 26.39 5.94
CA SER A 22 1.20 27.79 5.68
C SER A 22 0.36 28.40 4.57
N SER A 23 0.10 27.69 3.48
CA SER A 23 -0.64 28.23 2.34
C SER A 23 -1.50 27.19 1.63
N ALA A 24 -2.36 27.67 0.73
CA ALA A 24 -2.97 26.82 -0.27
C ALA A 24 -1.92 26.36 -1.30
N PHE A 25 -2.23 25.26 -2.00
CA PHE A 25 -1.39 24.65 -3.03
C PHE A 25 -2.25 24.12 -4.18
N THR A 26 -1.64 23.86 -5.33
CA THR A 26 -2.26 23.21 -6.48
C THR A 26 -1.69 21.81 -6.67
N VAL A 27 -2.38 20.94 -7.43
CA VAL A 27 -1.83 19.62 -7.80
C VAL A 27 -0.46 19.75 -8.50
N GLY A 28 -0.22 20.86 -9.21
CA GLY A 28 1.05 21.14 -9.87
C GLY A 28 2.22 21.38 -8.92
N ASP A 29 1.95 21.82 -7.68
CA ASP A 29 2.97 22.01 -6.65
C ASP A 29 3.41 20.69 -6.03
N CYS A 30 2.58 19.65 -6.13
CA CYS A 30 2.79 18.34 -5.53
C CYS A 30 3.61 17.37 -6.40
N LYS A 31 4.29 17.85 -7.44
CA LYS A 31 5.05 16.99 -8.39
C LYS A 31 6.13 16.14 -7.72
N ALA A 32 6.68 16.60 -6.59
CA ALA A 32 7.68 15.85 -5.83
C ALA A 32 7.09 14.72 -4.99
N LEU A 33 5.76 14.61 -4.87
CA LEU A 33 5.09 13.60 -4.03
C LEU A 33 5.31 12.19 -4.58
N ALA A 34 5.07 12.01 -5.88
CA ALA A 34 5.18 10.74 -6.59
C ALA A 34 5.51 10.96 -8.07
N PRO A 35 6.11 9.98 -8.76
CA PRO A 35 6.49 10.10 -10.18
C PRO A 35 5.30 10.30 -11.14
N MET A 36 4.12 9.80 -10.75
CA MET A 36 2.87 9.89 -11.52
C MET A 36 1.67 9.83 -10.59
N ASP A 37 0.47 10.05 -11.13
CA ASP A 37 -0.82 9.88 -10.45
C ASP A 37 -0.98 10.74 -9.17
N VAL A 38 -0.22 11.84 -9.06
CA VAL A 38 -0.32 12.82 -7.98
C VAL A 38 -1.75 13.31 -7.78
N GLY A 39 -2.48 13.57 -8.88
CA GLY A 39 -3.90 13.95 -8.81
C GLY A 39 -4.77 12.94 -8.08
N LEU A 40 -4.57 11.63 -8.31
CA LEU A 40 -5.33 10.56 -7.64
C LEU A 40 -5.02 10.50 -6.14
N LEU A 41 -3.77 10.76 -5.76
CA LEU A 41 -3.37 10.86 -4.35
C LEU A 41 -4.02 12.07 -3.66
N ILE A 42 -4.08 13.22 -4.33
CA ILE A 42 -4.78 14.41 -3.80
C ILE A 42 -6.29 14.17 -3.72
N ASP A 43 -6.89 13.54 -4.74
CA ASP A 43 -8.31 13.20 -4.75
C ASP A 43 -8.68 12.23 -3.61
N LYS A 44 -7.78 11.33 -3.23
CA LYS A 44 -7.95 10.47 -2.06
C LYS A 44 -8.08 11.29 -0.78
N LEU A 45 -7.20 12.26 -0.55
CA LEU A 45 -7.28 13.17 0.61
C LEU A 45 -8.53 14.06 0.56
N LYS A 46 -8.90 14.53 -0.65
CA LYS A 46 -10.11 15.33 -0.88
C LYS A 46 -11.39 14.54 -0.54
N GLY A 47 -11.48 13.29 -1.02
CA GLY A 47 -12.62 12.40 -0.76
C GLY A 47 -12.84 12.09 0.72
N LYS A 48 -11.79 12.23 1.54
CA LYS A 48 -11.82 12.09 3.00
C LYS A 48 -12.05 13.41 3.74
N GLY A 49 -12.12 14.52 3.02
CA GLY A 49 -12.31 15.86 3.58
C GLY A 49 -11.09 16.40 4.34
N ILE A 50 -9.94 15.74 4.20
CA ILE A 50 -8.65 16.12 4.79
C ILE A 50 -8.08 17.34 4.07
N VAL A 51 -8.19 17.34 2.74
CA VAL A 51 -7.86 18.49 1.89
C VAL A 51 -9.15 19.03 1.29
N ARG A 52 -9.29 20.35 1.22
CA ARG A 52 -10.47 21.02 0.67
C ARG A 52 -10.07 22.06 -0.35
N GLU A 53 -10.95 22.33 -1.30
CA GLU A 53 -10.78 23.48 -2.19
C GLU A 53 -10.83 24.76 -1.35
N ASP A 54 -9.95 25.71 -1.68
CA ASP A 54 -9.85 27.03 -1.06
C ASP A 54 -10.07 28.11 -2.13
N PRO A 55 -11.34 28.34 -2.58
CA PRO A 55 -11.64 29.28 -3.64
C PRO A 55 -11.08 30.71 -3.43
N PRO A 56 -11.04 31.27 -2.21
CA PRO A 56 -10.39 32.56 -1.95
C PRO A 56 -8.91 32.63 -2.34
N SER A 57 -8.20 31.50 -2.31
CA SER A 57 -6.78 31.40 -2.66
C SER A 57 -6.55 31.03 -4.13
N ALA A 58 -7.61 30.80 -4.91
CA ALA A 58 -7.50 30.41 -6.30
C ALA A 58 -7.06 31.59 -7.20
N ALA A 59 -6.27 31.28 -8.22
CA ALA A 59 -5.83 32.28 -9.20
C ALA A 59 -7.02 32.83 -10.02
N PRO A 60 -6.95 34.08 -10.51
CA PRO A 60 -7.95 34.59 -11.44
C PRO A 60 -8.09 33.67 -12.66
N GLY A 61 -9.33 33.32 -13.00
CA GLY A 61 -9.63 32.40 -14.11
C GLY A 61 -9.78 30.93 -13.70
N THR A 62 -9.50 30.55 -12.45
CA THR A 62 -9.78 29.19 -11.96
C THR A 62 -11.28 28.88 -12.04
N TYR A 63 -12.11 29.78 -11.52
CA TYR A 63 -13.57 29.67 -11.55
C TYR A 63 -14.13 30.74 -12.50
N PHE A 64 -14.93 30.32 -13.47
CA PHE A 64 -15.50 31.24 -14.46
C PHE A 64 -16.90 30.80 -14.88
N LEU A 65 -17.73 31.75 -15.30
CA LEU A 65 -19.07 31.48 -15.81
C LEU A 65 -19.02 31.29 -17.32
N ARG A 66 -19.65 30.22 -17.81
CA ARG A 66 -19.88 29.98 -19.23
C ARG A 66 -21.32 29.49 -19.42
N ASP A 67 -22.08 30.19 -20.26
CA ASP A 67 -23.47 29.84 -20.57
C ASP A 67 -24.36 29.68 -19.32
N GLY A 68 -24.12 30.46 -18.27
CA GLY A 68 -24.86 30.39 -17.00
C GLY A 68 -24.40 29.26 -16.06
N HIS A 69 -23.40 28.47 -16.45
CA HIS A 69 -22.83 27.41 -15.63
C HIS A 69 -21.48 27.82 -15.04
N LEU A 70 -21.25 27.46 -13.77
CA LEU A 70 -19.94 27.57 -13.13
C LEU A 70 -19.03 26.50 -13.72
N MET A 71 -17.98 26.95 -14.40
CA MET A 71 -16.90 26.13 -14.92
C MET A 71 -15.68 26.28 -14.02
N VAL A 72 -14.86 25.22 -13.96
CA VAL A 72 -13.62 25.21 -13.20
C VAL A 72 -12.47 24.74 -14.09
N ASN A 73 -11.35 25.46 -14.03
CA ASN A 73 -10.07 24.98 -14.54
C ASN A 73 -9.42 24.11 -13.46
N THR A 74 -9.54 22.78 -13.61
CA THR A 74 -9.13 21.80 -12.59
C THR A 74 -7.64 21.88 -12.23
N HIS A 75 -6.79 22.28 -13.16
CA HIS A 75 -5.35 22.43 -12.91
C HIS A 75 -4.99 23.64 -12.04
N GLN A 76 -5.91 24.60 -11.89
CA GLN A 76 -5.71 25.83 -11.12
C GLN A 76 -6.51 25.85 -9.80
N ILE A 77 -7.11 24.72 -9.42
CA ILE A 77 -7.81 24.62 -8.14
C ILE A 77 -6.77 24.75 -7.03
N ALA A 78 -7.00 25.72 -6.15
CA ALA A 78 -6.26 25.87 -4.91
C ALA A 78 -6.88 24.95 -3.84
N TYR A 79 -6.03 24.22 -3.14
CA TYR A 79 -6.37 23.30 -2.08
C TYR A 79 -5.69 23.73 -0.79
N ALA A 80 -6.32 23.47 0.35
CA ALA A 80 -5.75 23.68 1.67
C ALA A 80 -6.02 22.49 2.58
N LEU A 81 -5.12 22.27 3.53
CA LEU A 81 -5.35 21.31 4.62
C LEU A 81 -6.55 21.77 5.46
N ALA A 82 -7.51 20.88 5.66
CA ALA A 82 -8.65 21.15 6.52
C ALA A 82 -8.19 21.22 7.98
N PRO A 83 -8.65 22.21 8.76
CA PRO A 83 -8.27 22.31 10.16
C PRO A 83 -8.85 21.13 10.96
N ASP A 84 -8.05 20.54 11.83
CA ASP A 84 -8.56 19.60 12.83
C ASP A 84 -9.22 20.35 14.01
N THR A 85 -9.95 19.63 14.86
CA THR A 85 -10.73 20.23 15.95
C THR A 85 -9.88 20.66 17.15
N HIS A 86 -8.68 20.12 17.32
CA HIS A 86 -7.81 20.35 18.48
C HIS A 86 -6.65 21.27 18.15
N PHE A 87 -5.90 21.01 17.07
CA PHE A 87 -4.70 21.77 16.70
C PHE A 87 -4.92 22.70 15.49
N GLY A 88 -6.07 22.58 14.81
CA GLY A 88 -6.38 23.39 13.64
C GLY A 88 -5.51 23.02 12.44
N ARG A 89 -4.92 24.02 11.80
CA ARG A 89 -4.02 23.87 10.65
C ARG A 89 -2.61 24.29 11.04
N SER A 90 -2.03 23.62 12.04
CA SER A 90 -0.79 24.05 12.69
C SER A 90 0.37 23.07 12.52
N GLU A 91 1.59 23.53 12.82
CA GLU A 91 2.78 22.68 12.81
C GLU A 91 2.73 21.62 13.91
N GLU A 92 2.10 21.91 15.04
CA GLU A 92 1.88 20.95 16.12
C GLU A 92 1.01 19.78 15.66
N ALA A 93 -0.01 20.02 14.83
CA ALA A 93 -0.81 18.96 14.23
C ALA A 93 0.07 18.00 13.40
N MET A 94 0.97 18.56 12.58
CA MET A 94 1.91 17.77 11.78
C MET A 94 2.91 16.99 12.65
N GLN A 95 3.38 17.58 13.75
CA GLN A 95 4.30 16.91 14.66
C GLN A 95 3.63 15.70 15.34
N VAL A 96 2.36 15.81 15.72
CA VAL A 96 1.59 14.68 16.27
C VAL A 96 1.48 13.54 15.25
N LEU A 97 1.22 13.87 13.97
CA LEU A 97 1.17 12.88 12.90
C LEU A 97 2.51 12.18 12.69
N LEU A 98 3.62 12.91 12.76
CA LEU A 98 4.97 12.35 12.62
C LEU A 98 5.34 11.35 13.73
N THR A 99 4.81 11.55 14.95
CA THR A 99 5.09 10.68 16.10
C THR A 99 4.07 9.55 16.28
N ARG A 100 3.10 9.42 15.37
CA ARG A 100 2.03 8.43 15.47
C ARG A 100 2.57 7.02 15.21
N GLU A 101 2.10 6.06 15.99
CA GLU A 101 2.30 4.63 15.72
C GLU A 101 1.34 4.13 14.63
N TYR A 102 1.87 3.36 13.69
CA TYR A 102 1.12 2.76 12.61
C TYR A 102 0.59 1.38 13.02
N THR A 103 -0.70 1.14 12.81
CA THR A 103 -1.47 -0.05 13.22
C THR A 103 -2.31 -0.67 12.10
N ASP A 104 -2.33 -0.09 10.88
CA ASP A 104 -3.07 -0.61 9.73
C ASP A 104 -2.14 -0.98 8.55
N PRO A 105 -1.53 -2.17 8.58
CA PRO A 105 -0.66 -2.67 7.52
C PRO A 105 -1.37 -2.76 6.17
N SER A 106 -2.68 -3.05 6.16
CA SER A 106 -3.44 -3.26 4.93
C SER A 106 -3.64 -1.94 4.19
N ALA A 107 -3.96 -0.86 4.91
CA ALA A 107 -4.06 0.47 4.33
C ALA A 107 -2.71 0.95 3.80
N LEU A 108 -1.63 0.78 4.57
CA LEU A 108 -0.27 1.15 4.17
C LEU A 108 0.19 0.35 2.93
N PHE A 109 -0.09 -0.95 2.89
CA PHE A 109 0.23 -1.79 1.74
C PHE A 109 -0.56 -1.37 0.50
N SER A 110 -1.82 -0.99 0.65
CA SER A 110 -2.61 -0.46 -0.45
C SER A 110 -2.04 0.86 -0.98
N LEU A 111 -1.61 1.77 -0.10
CA LEU A 111 -0.96 3.02 -0.49
C LEU A 111 0.37 2.77 -1.20
N TRP A 112 1.17 1.83 -0.69
CA TRP A 112 2.41 1.41 -1.36
C TRP A 112 2.13 0.86 -2.75
N LEU A 113 1.11 0.01 -2.92
CA LEU A 113 0.72 -0.51 -4.23
C LEU A 113 0.26 0.59 -5.20
N ASP A 114 -0.44 1.60 -4.71
CA ASP A 114 -0.87 2.74 -5.53
C ASP A 114 0.35 3.56 -5.99
N PHE A 115 1.29 3.84 -5.07
CA PHE A 115 2.56 4.49 -5.36
C PHE A 115 3.43 3.68 -6.34
N ALA A 116 3.68 2.42 -6.05
CA ALA A 116 4.54 1.52 -6.83
C ALA A 116 3.98 1.29 -8.24
N SER A 117 2.65 1.22 -8.37
CA SER A 117 1.98 1.14 -9.66
C SER A 117 2.18 2.42 -10.47
N ALA A 118 2.05 3.60 -9.85
CA ALA A 118 2.30 4.87 -10.51
C ALA A 118 3.77 5.00 -10.98
N ASP A 119 4.74 4.57 -10.16
CA ASP A 119 6.16 4.55 -10.50
C ASP A 119 6.46 3.59 -11.68
N ALA A 120 5.85 2.40 -11.67
CA ALA A 120 5.96 1.43 -12.76
C ALA A 120 5.31 1.95 -14.07
N VAL A 121 4.16 2.62 -13.99
CA VAL A 121 3.49 3.21 -15.16
C VAL A 121 4.29 4.40 -15.71
N CYS A 122 4.91 5.21 -14.85
CA CYS A 122 5.81 6.27 -15.30
C CYS A 122 6.96 5.71 -16.14
N TYR A 123 7.58 4.63 -15.68
CA TYR A 123 8.62 3.92 -16.41
C TYR A 123 8.11 3.31 -17.73
N LEU A 124 6.91 2.72 -17.73
CA LEU A 124 6.27 2.20 -18.94
C LEU A 124 6.10 3.28 -20.00
N LEU A 125 5.56 4.43 -19.63
CA LEU A 125 5.32 5.54 -20.57
C LEU A 125 6.64 6.13 -21.08
N ASP A 126 7.69 6.18 -20.27
CA ASP A 126 9.04 6.50 -20.73
C ASP A 126 9.55 5.51 -21.78
N LYS A 127 9.44 4.20 -21.54
CA LYS A 127 9.88 3.18 -22.51
C LYS A 127 9.03 3.17 -23.76
N CYS A 128 7.73 3.33 -23.66
CA CYS A 128 6.85 3.44 -24.82
C CYS A 128 7.24 4.65 -25.68
N ARG A 129 7.46 5.83 -25.08
CA ARG A 129 7.94 7.02 -25.80
C ARG A 129 9.30 6.80 -26.46
N SER A 130 10.22 6.11 -25.80
CA SER A 130 11.55 5.80 -26.34
C SER A 130 11.52 4.90 -27.60
N PHE A 131 10.42 4.18 -27.82
CA PHE A 131 10.24 3.26 -28.95
C PHE A 131 9.06 3.64 -29.85
N ASP A 132 8.56 4.88 -29.76
CA ASP A 132 7.44 5.40 -30.55
C ASP A 132 6.15 4.55 -30.44
N HIS A 133 5.87 4.05 -29.24
CA HIS A 133 4.63 3.35 -28.90
C HIS A 133 3.64 4.30 -28.23
N GLU A 134 2.47 4.50 -28.84
CA GLU A 134 1.36 5.24 -28.25
C GLU A 134 0.32 4.26 -27.66
N LEU A 135 0.19 4.28 -26.34
CA LEU A 135 -0.83 3.51 -25.62
C LEU A 135 -2.09 4.38 -25.49
N ASP A 136 -3.25 3.81 -25.78
CA ASP A 136 -4.52 4.45 -25.47
C ASP A 136 -4.87 4.30 -23.97
N GLU A 137 -5.89 5.03 -23.52
CA GLU A 137 -6.32 5.05 -22.12
C GLU A 137 -6.79 3.68 -21.62
N GLN A 138 -7.44 2.90 -22.48
CA GLN A 138 -7.93 1.56 -22.14
C GLN A 138 -6.75 0.60 -21.92
N GLN A 139 -5.77 0.61 -22.82
CA GLN A 139 -4.54 -0.17 -22.71
C GLN A 139 -3.74 0.22 -21.47
N LEU A 140 -3.62 1.52 -21.19
CA LEU A 140 -2.91 2.01 -20.01
C LEU A 140 -3.60 1.55 -18.72
N SER A 141 -4.92 1.63 -18.67
CA SER A 141 -5.73 1.15 -17.53
C SER A 141 -5.57 -0.36 -17.32
N GLU A 142 -5.63 -1.16 -18.40
CA GLU A 142 -5.43 -2.60 -18.36
C GLU A 142 -4.02 -2.96 -17.84
N ILE A 143 -3.00 -2.26 -18.34
CA ILE A 143 -1.62 -2.47 -17.89
C ILE A 143 -1.50 -2.08 -16.42
N ARG A 144 -1.99 -0.90 -16.00
CA ARG A 144 -1.95 -0.45 -14.61
C ARG A 144 -2.54 -1.49 -13.65
N SER A 145 -3.72 -2.04 -13.97
CA SER A 145 -4.35 -3.09 -13.17
C SER A 145 -3.47 -4.36 -13.08
N THR A 146 -2.90 -4.76 -14.22
CA THR A 146 -2.00 -5.91 -14.31
C THR A 146 -0.71 -5.71 -13.48
N LEU A 147 -0.09 -4.54 -13.58
CA LEU A 147 1.12 -4.18 -12.84
C LEU A 147 0.84 -4.11 -11.34
N ARG A 148 -0.25 -3.46 -10.93
CA ARG A 148 -0.65 -3.38 -9.52
C ARG A 148 -0.89 -4.76 -8.91
N ASN A 149 -1.43 -5.72 -9.68
CA ASN A 149 -1.56 -7.09 -9.21
C ASN A 149 -0.19 -7.80 -9.12
N GLY A 150 0.68 -7.64 -10.12
CA GLY A 150 2.03 -8.19 -10.09
C GLY A 150 2.90 -7.64 -8.94
N LEU A 151 2.70 -6.38 -8.56
CA LEU A 151 3.39 -5.75 -7.43
C LEU A 151 3.02 -6.34 -6.07
N LYS A 152 1.95 -7.15 -5.96
CA LYS A 152 1.67 -7.89 -4.72
C LYS A 152 2.72 -8.95 -4.41
N THR A 153 3.44 -9.42 -5.44
CA THR A 153 4.44 -10.49 -5.31
C THR A 153 5.84 -10.02 -5.69
N HIS A 154 5.95 -9.15 -6.69
CA HIS A 154 7.22 -8.69 -7.25
C HIS A 154 7.59 -7.29 -6.77
N SER A 155 8.89 -7.01 -6.78
CA SER A 155 9.45 -5.68 -6.51
C SER A 155 9.25 -4.74 -7.70
N VAL A 156 9.33 -3.42 -7.47
CA VAL A 156 9.22 -2.41 -8.55
C VAL A 156 10.32 -2.61 -9.59
N SER A 157 11.55 -2.89 -9.15
CA SER A 157 12.70 -3.19 -10.01
C SER A 157 12.48 -4.41 -10.91
N GLN A 158 11.79 -5.45 -10.43
CA GLN A 158 11.40 -6.60 -11.25
C GLN A 158 10.29 -6.25 -12.24
N ILE A 159 9.34 -5.40 -11.85
CA ILE A 159 8.28 -4.94 -12.73
C ILE A 159 8.84 -4.07 -13.86
N TRP A 160 9.80 -3.19 -13.59
CA TRP A 160 10.54 -2.48 -14.64
C TRP A 160 11.20 -3.47 -15.62
N PHE A 161 11.71 -4.60 -15.12
CA PHE A 161 12.23 -5.67 -15.96
C PHE A 161 11.21 -6.23 -16.94
N VAL A 162 10.04 -6.58 -16.42
CA VAL A 162 8.94 -7.08 -17.24
C VAL A 162 8.51 -6.03 -18.27
N ILE A 163 8.42 -4.77 -17.88
CA ILE A 163 8.02 -3.67 -18.77
C ILE A 163 9.00 -3.53 -19.93
N TRP A 164 10.29 -3.28 -19.66
CA TRP A 164 11.27 -3.04 -20.72
C TRP A 164 11.35 -4.22 -21.68
N LYS A 165 11.28 -5.45 -21.16
CA LYS A 165 11.37 -6.65 -22.01
C LYS A 165 10.23 -6.66 -23.02
N ASN A 166 9.00 -6.46 -22.54
CA ASN A 166 7.81 -6.54 -23.38
C ASN A 166 7.69 -5.33 -24.33
N VAL A 167 8.09 -4.13 -23.91
CA VAL A 167 8.13 -2.95 -24.79
C VAL A 167 9.20 -3.11 -25.86
N LYS A 168 10.42 -3.57 -25.52
CA LYS A 168 11.49 -3.84 -26.48
C LYS A 168 11.09 -4.93 -27.49
N ASP A 169 10.40 -5.97 -27.04
CA ASP A 169 9.88 -7.02 -27.91
C ASP A 169 8.82 -6.46 -28.87
N ALA A 170 7.95 -5.55 -28.42
CA ALA A 170 7.00 -4.85 -29.29
C ALA A 170 7.72 -3.96 -30.32
N ALA A 171 8.75 -3.22 -29.91
CA ALA A 171 9.56 -2.41 -30.82
C ALA A 171 10.26 -3.28 -31.89
N SER A 172 10.70 -4.47 -31.50
CA SER A 172 11.29 -5.44 -32.43
C SER A 172 10.26 -5.97 -33.43
N LEU A 173 9.03 -6.25 -32.98
CA LEU A 173 7.93 -6.64 -33.87
C LEU A 173 7.56 -5.52 -34.85
N ALA A 174 7.57 -4.26 -34.41
CA ALA A 174 7.23 -3.10 -35.26
C ALA A 174 8.18 -2.93 -36.46
N ARG A 175 9.38 -3.54 -36.42
CA ARG A 175 10.36 -3.54 -37.53
C ARG A 175 10.12 -4.64 -38.56
N LEU A 176 9.19 -5.57 -38.32
CA LEU A 176 8.88 -6.65 -39.26
C LEU A 176 7.96 -6.17 -40.39
N VAL A 177 8.20 -6.67 -41.60
CA VAL A 177 7.50 -6.26 -42.84
C VAL A 177 5.96 -6.34 -42.74
N TYR A 178 5.42 -7.26 -41.93
CA TYR A 178 3.99 -7.49 -41.81
C TYR A 178 3.33 -6.84 -40.58
N TYR A 179 4.09 -6.09 -39.78
CA TYR A 179 3.61 -5.42 -38.57
C TYR A 179 3.59 -3.91 -38.76
N THR A 180 2.49 -3.29 -38.33
CA THR A 180 2.43 -1.84 -38.13
C THR A 180 2.83 -1.51 -36.70
N ALA A 181 3.34 -0.30 -36.46
CA ALA A 181 3.64 0.18 -35.10
C ALA A 181 2.44 0.00 -34.17
N THR A 182 1.23 0.41 -34.61
CA THR A 182 -0.03 0.23 -33.86
C THR A 182 -0.30 -1.24 -33.51
N ARG A 183 -0.14 -2.17 -34.45
CA ARG A 183 -0.35 -3.61 -34.20
C ARG A 183 0.66 -4.17 -33.21
N ALA A 184 1.90 -3.69 -33.26
CA ALA A 184 2.93 -4.09 -32.31
C ALA A 184 2.65 -3.53 -30.90
N THR A 185 2.28 -2.25 -30.80
CA THR A 185 1.89 -1.58 -29.53
C THR A 185 0.73 -2.31 -28.85
N ALA A 186 -0.29 -2.70 -29.62
CA ALA A 186 -1.46 -3.43 -29.11
C ALA A 186 -1.10 -4.79 -28.47
N THR A 187 0.10 -5.33 -28.69
CA THR A 187 0.55 -6.56 -28.03
C THR A 187 1.06 -6.35 -26.61
N ILE A 188 1.42 -5.12 -26.23
CA ILE A 188 2.10 -4.82 -24.95
C ILE A 188 1.25 -5.27 -23.75
N PRO A 189 -0.05 -4.91 -23.61
CA PRO A 189 -0.85 -5.31 -22.45
C PRO A 189 -0.90 -6.83 -22.26
N GLY A 190 -1.26 -7.56 -23.32
CA GLY A 190 -1.37 -9.01 -23.27
C GLY A 190 -0.03 -9.72 -23.10
N LYS A 191 1.08 -9.13 -23.54
CA LYS A 191 2.43 -9.68 -23.34
C LYS A 191 2.92 -9.47 -21.90
N ILE A 192 2.68 -8.31 -21.30
CA ILE A 192 3.00 -8.05 -19.89
C ILE A 192 2.24 -9.03 -19.00
N ARG A 193 0.92 -9.16 -19.17
CA ARG A 193 0.09 -10.11 -18.42
C ARG A 193 0.62 -11.54 -18.51
N ARG A 194 0.79 -12.07 -19.72
CA ARG A 194 1.29 -13.44 -19.93
C ARG A 194 2.69 -13.66 -19.38
N THR A 195 3.54 -12.63 -19.39
CA THR A 195 4.89 -12.72 -18.81
C THR A 195 4.81 -12.89 -17.29
N LEU A 196 3.98 -12.10 -16.61
CA LEU A 196 3.78 -12.21 -15.16
C LEU A 196 3.14 -13.55 -14.78
N GLU A 197 2.08 -13.97 -15.48
CA GLU A 197 1.43 -15.28 -15.25
C GLU A 197 2.42 -16.45 -15.42
N LYS A 198 3.31 -16.35 -16.42
CA LYS A 198 4.35 -17.36 -16.65
C LYS A 198 5.37 -17.38 -15.51
N ILE A 199 5.84 -16.22 -15.08
CA ILE A 199 6.78 -16.08 -13.96
C ILE A 199 6.18 -16.70 -12.69
N GLU A 200 4.93 -16.40 -12.39
CA GLU A 200 4.20 -16.91 -11.23
C GLU A 200 4.05 -18.44 -11.29
N LYS A 201 3.64 -18.97 -12.44
CA LYS A 201 3.46 -20.43 -12.64
C LYS A 201 4.76 -21.22 -12.56
N GLU A 202 5.85 -20.66 -13.09
CA GLU A 202 7.15 -21.36 -13.20
C GLU A 202 8.08 -21.09 -12.01
N GLY A 203 7.75 -20.13 -11.13
CA GLY A 203 8.62 -19.72 -10.02
C GLY A 203 9.95 -19.12 -10.49
N SER A 204 9.98 -18.53 -11.69
CA SER A 204 11.21 -18.04 -12.30
C SER A 204 11.76 -16.82 -11.58
N ILE A 205 13.08 -16.78 -11.36
CA ILE A 205 13.75 -15.60 -10.82
C ILE A 205 13.69 -14.47 -11.86
N VAL A 206 13.03 -13.37 -11.49
CA VAL A 206 12.95 -12.18 -12.32
C VAL A 206 14.15 -11.28 -12.02
N ARG A 207 14.85 -10.88 -13.08
CA ARG A 207 15.94 -9.89 -12.99
C ARG A 207 15.40 -8.55 -12.49
N LYS A 208 16.19 -7.86 -11.68
CA LYS A 208 15.93 -6.48 -11.24
C LYS A 208 16.55 -5.47 -12.19
N TRP A 209 15.89 -4.33 -12.39
CA TRP A 209 16.47 -3.15 -13.04
C TRP A 209 16.69 -2.05 -12.02
N ASP A 210 17.80 -1.32 -12.19
CA ASP A 210 18.06 -0.12 -11.41
C ASP A 210 17.12 1.01 -11.82
N ARG A 211 16.79 1.86 -10.85
CA ARG A 211 16.02 3.09 -11.07
C ARG A 211 16.76 3.99 -12.07
N PRO A 212 16.07 4.53 -13.09
CA PRO A 212 16.67 5.53 -13.96
C PRO A 212 16.92 6.85 -13.23
N ASP A 213 18.08 7.47 -13.42
CA ASP A 213 18.49 8.73 -12.76
C ASP A 213 17.49 9.88 -12.97
N TYR A 214 16.76 9.88 -14.08
CA TYR A 214 15.78 10.91 -14.44
C TYR A 214 14.39 10.69 -13.81
N GLN A 215 14.18 9.58 -13.09
CA GLN A 215 12.91 9.23 -12.44
C GLN A 215 13.13 8.98 -10.95
N PRO A 216 13.27 10.04 -10.13
CA PRO A 216 13.41 9.89 -8.68
C PRO A 216 12.15 9.25 -8.07
N ALA A 217 12.30 8.55 -6.94
CA ALA A 217 11.21 7.84 -6.27
C ALA A 217 10.04 8.75 -5.84
N GLY A 218 10.30 10.04 -5.61
CA GLY A 218 9.33 10.94 -5.00
C GLY A 218 9.26 10.77 -3.49
N THR A 219 8.71 11.78 -2.84
CA THR A 219 8.70 11.93 -1.37
C THR A 219 7.98 10.78 -0.68
N LEU A 220 6.88 10.27 -1.25
CA LEU A 220 6.16 9.14 -0.69
C LEU A 220 7.01 7.85 -0.70
N GLY A 221 7.72 7.59 -1.80
CA GLY A 221 8.65 6.45 -1.88
C GLY A 221 9.82 6.58 -0.90
N MET A 222 10.36 7.79 -0.75
CA MET A 222 11.43 8.06 0.22
C MET A 222 10.96 7.79 1.66
N LEU A 223 9.73 8.20 2.02
CA LEU A 223 9.19 7.90 3.34
C LEU A 223 8.90 6.42 3.58
N PHE A 224 8.44 5.67 2.57
CA PHE A 224 8.32 4.21 2.69
C PHE A 224 9.66 3.56 3.01
N ASN A 225 10.75 4.05 2.40
CA ASN A 225 12.09 3.58 2.69
C ASN A 225 12.56 4.01 4.09
N GLU A 226 12.42 5.29 4.43
CA GLU A 226 12.89 5.82 5.71
C GLU A 226 12.18 5.21 6.92
N LEU A 227 10.85 5.01 6.83
CA LEU A 227 10.05 4.53 7.95
C LEU A 227 9.98 3.00 8.05
N PHE A 228 10.03 2.29 6.92
CA PHE A 228 9.77 0.84 6.88
C PHE A 228 10.86 0.04 6.14
N GLY A 229 11.93 0.71 5.68
CA GLY A 229 13.00 0.10 4.87
C GLY A 229 12.55 -0.35 3.48
N ILE A 230 11.37 0.07 3.02
CA ILE A 230 10.77 -0.40 1.77
C ILE A 230 11.28 0.46 0.61
N ASP A 231 12.07 -0.16 -0.27
CA ASP A 231 12.61 0.43 -1.50
C ASP A 231 12.06 -0.25 -2.76
N GLU A 232 12.53 0.17 -3.94
CA GLU A 232 12.14 -0.44 -5.23
C GLU A 232 12.53 -1.92 -5.37
N ASP A 233 13.47 -2.41 -4.57
CA ASP A 233 14.00 -3.76 -4.62
C ASP A 233 13.27 -4.72 -3.68
N THR A 234 12.48 -4.19 -2.76
CA THR A 234 11.68 -4.95 -1.80
C THR A 234 10.48 -5.60 -2.52
N PRO A 235 10.36 -6.93 -2.55
CA PRO A 235 9.22 -7.63 -3.15
C PRO A 235 7.92 -7.36 -2.40
N GLY A 236 6.78 -7.31 -3.10
CA GLY A 236 5.48 -6.99 -2.48
C GLY A 236 5.07 -7.88 -1.30
N LEU A 237 5.44 -9.17 -1.30
CA LEU A 237 5.20 -10.04 -0.15
C LEU A 237 6.01 -9.58 1.08
N GLU A 238 7.27 -9.22 0.88
CA GLU A 238 8.14 -8.72 1.94
C GLU A 238 7.67 -7.33 2.43
N VAL A 239 7.16 -6.48 1.55
CA VAL A 239 6.51 -5.21 1.95
C VAL A 239 5.35 -5.49 2.90
N LEU A 240 4.46 -6.42 2.54
CA LEU A 240 3.33 -6.78 3.40
C LEU A 240 3.79 -7.36 4.75
N GLU A 241 4.81 -8.22 4.75
CA GLU A 241 5.41 -8.78 5.97
C GLU A 241 5.99 -7.70 6.87
N ARG A 242 6.80 -6.78 6.32
CA ARG A 242 7.40 -5.67 7.07
C ARG A 242 6.35 -4.74 7.65
N LEU A 243 5.29 -4.45 6.91
CA LEU A 243 4.18 -3.65 7.41
C LEU A 243 3.39 -4.41 8.48
N ALA A 244 3.23 -5.73 8.37
CA ALA A 244 2.55 -6.53 9.38
C ALA A 244 3.27 -6.55 10.73
N LEU A 245 4.60 -6.41 10.74
CA LEU A 245 5.40 -6.25 11.96
C LEU A 245 5.13 -4.93 12.71
N LEU A 246 4.40 -3.98 12.11
CA LEU A 246 3.99 -2.73 12.77
C LEU A 246 2.81 -2.92 13.71
N LEU A 247 2.05 -4.01 13.55
CA LEU A 247 1.05 -4.35 14.54
C LEU A 247 1.79 -4.51 15.87
N PRO A 248 1.24 -3.96 16.97
CA PRO A 248 1.73 -4.32 18.29
C PRO A 248 1.83 -5.83 18.29
N GLU A 249 2.95 -6.39 18.75
CA GLU A 249 2.90 -7.76 19.27
C GLU A 249 1.69 -7.72 20.20
N GLU A 250 0.59 -8.37 19.81
CA GLU A 250 -0.52 -8.55 20.72
C GLU A 250 0.16 -9.04 21.98
N ASN A 251 0.15 -8.21 23.04
CA ASN A 251 0.84 -8.51 24.28
C ASN A 251 0.64 -9.99 24.50
N GLY A 252 1.72 -10.76 24.32
CA GLY A 252 1.68 -12.20 24.23
C GLY A 252 1.21 -12.75 25.56
N GLY A 253 -0.09 -12.69 25.83
CA GLY A 253 -0.78 -13.77 26.46
C GLY A 253 -0.83 -14.85 25.40
N GLU A 254 0.31 -15.53 25.25
CA GLU A 254 0.50 -16.75 24.49
C GLU A 254 -0.83 -17.48 24.29
N ASP A 255 -1.43 -17.34 23.10
CA ASP A 255 -2.13 -18.45 22.49
C ASP A 255 -1.03 -19.42 21.98
N GLU A 256 -0.14 -19.85 22.89
CA GLU A 256 0.68 -21.03 22.67
C GLU A 256 -0.32 -22.15 22.43
N VAL A 257 -0.36 -22.68 21.22
CA VAL A 257 -0.95 -23.99 20.98
C VAL A 257 -0.35 -24.91 22.06
N PRO A 258 -1.16 -25.47 22.97
CA PRO A 258 -0.60 -26.16 24.13
C PRO A 258 0.28 -27.29 23.63
N ARG A 259 1.52 -27.34 24.14
CA ARG A 259 2.48 -28.38 23.75
C ARG A 259 1.80 -29.74 23.89
N ASN A 260 1.98 -30.63 22.91
CA ASN A 260 1.30 -31.93 22.86
C ASN A 260 1.38 -32.71 24.19
N GLU A 261 2.48 -32.55 24.94
CA GLU A 261 2.64 -33.18 26.26
C GLU A 261 1.67 -32.65 27.32
N SER A 262 1.38 -31.34 27.33
CA SER A 262 0.42 -30.73 28.27
C SER A 262 -1.01 -31.20 27.98
N VAL A 263 -1.40 -31.28 26.70
CA VAL A 263 -2.70 -31.83 26.31
C VAL A 263 -2.80 -33.31 26.68
N ARG A 264 -1.74 -34.08 26.43
CA ARG A 264 -1.67 -35.50 26.79
C ARG A 264 -1.77 -35.70 28.29
N GLN A 265 -1.07 -34.90 29.09
CA GLN A 265 -1.11 -34.94 30.54
C GLN A 265 -2.51 -34.58 31.07
N LEU A 266 -3.16 -33.55 30.53
CA LEU A 266 -4.52 -33.17 30.92
C LEU A 266 -5.52 -34.30 30.65
N LEU A 267 -5.46 -34.91 29.48
CA LEU A 267 -6.33 -36.04 29.11
C LEU A 267 -6.06 -37.28 29.98
N CYS A 268 -4.80 -37.57 30.30
CA CYS A 268 -4.43 -38.66 31.21
C CYS A 268 -4.95 -38.40 32.64
N ASN A 269 -4.79 -37.19 33.17
CA ASN A 269 -5.30 -36.84 34.50
C ASN A 269 -6.82 -36.96 34.57
N ALA A 270 -7.52 -36.44 33.55
CA ALA A 270 -8.97 -36.53 33.45
C ALA A 270 -9.47 -37.98 33.41
N LEU A 271 -8.72 -38.86 32.72
CA LEU A 271 -9.06 -40.27 32.58
C LEU A 271 -8.76 -41.07 33.86
N ILE A 272 -7.63 -40.80 34.52
CA ILE A 272 -7.24 -41.48 35.76
C ILE A 272 -8.20 -41.11 36.91
N SER A 273 -8.61 -39.86 36.97
CA SER A 273 -9.47 -39.34 38.04
C SER A 273 -10.97 -39.44 37.75
N ASP A 274 -11.36 -39.96 36.57
CA ASP A 274 -12.75 -40.02 36.08
C ASP A 274 -13.47 -38.65 36.09
N THR A 275 -12.72 -37.56 35.87
CA THR A 275 -13.22 -36.17 35.90
C THR A 275 -13.39 -35.55 34.50
N GLY A 276 -13.33 -36.37 33.45
CA GLY A 276 -13.44 -35.96 32.04
C GLY A 276 -14.55 -34.94 31.74
N PRO A 277 -15.82 -35.20 32.10
CA PRO A 277 -16.91 -34.27 31.86
C PRO A 277 -16.72 -32.91 32.55
N GLN A 278 -16.23 -32.89 33.79
CA GLN A 278 -16.03 -31.67 34.57
C GLN A 278 -14.86 -30.83 34.03
N MET A 279 -13.78 -31.49 33.60
CA MET A 279 -12.66 -30.81 32.94
C MET A 279 -13.09 -30.18 31.61
N MET A 280 -13.93 -30.87 30.83
CA MET A 280 -14.49 -30.31 29.60
C MET A 280 -15.39 -29.11 29.85
N GLU A 281 -16.24 -29.15 30.88
CA GLU A 281 -17.09 -28.01 31.24
C GLU A 281 -16.26 -26.79 31.68
N ARG A 282 -15.22 -27.01 32.50
CA ARG A 282 -14.32 -25.92 32.94
C ARG A 282 -13.50 -25.37 31.77
N PHE A 283 -13.02 -26.22 30.87
CA PHE A 283 -12.36 -25.78 29.64
C PHE A 283 -13.30 -24.91 28.81
N ALA A 284 -14.54 -25.36 28.56
CA ALA A 284 -15.53 -24.59 27.80
C ALA A 284 -15.93 -23.27 28.49
N ALA A 285 -15.92 -23.21 29.82
CA ALA A 285 -16.10 -21.97 30.56
C ALA A 285 -14.95 -20.98 30.30
N LEU A 286 -13.70 -21.45 30.40
CA LEU A 286 -12.52 -20.61 30.15
C LEU A 286 -12.47 -20.07 28.72
N ILE A 287 -12.84 -20.88 27.73
CA ILE A 287 -12.94 -20.40 26.33
C ILE A 287 -14.04 -19.33 26.19
N ARG A 288 -15.19 -19.51 26.85
CA ARG A 288 -16.28 -18.51 26.84
C ARG A 288 -15.91 -17.20 27.53
N GLU A 289 -15.02 -17.25 28.51
CA GLU A 289 -14.45 -16.09 29.21
C GLU A 289 -13.37 -15.37 28.39
N GLY A 290 -13.07 -15.85 27.17
CA GLY A 290 -12.10 -15.24 26.26
C GLY A 290 -10.67 -15.69 26.49
N HIS A 291 -10.44 -16.76 27.25
CA HIS A 291 -9.11 -17.35 27.37
C HIS A 291 -8.75 -18.15 26.11
N GLY A 292 -7.51 -17.99 25.67
CA GLY A 292 -6.88 -18.83 24.68
C GLY A 292 -6.77 -20.31 25.09
N VAL A 293 -6.63 -21.21 24.12
CA VAL A 293 -6.64 -22.68 24.34
C VAL A 293 -5.44 -23.11 25.19
N GLY A 294 -4.25 -22.54 24.93
CA GLY A 294 -3.04 -22.82 25.71
C GLY A 294 -3.19 -22.47 27.18
N ARG A 295 -3.69 -21.26 27.44
CA ARG A 295 -3.93 -20.74 28.79
C ARG A 295 -5.01 -21.54 29.52
N ALA A 296 -6.06 -21.97 28.81
CA ALA A 296 -7.09 -22.82 29.39
C ALA A 296 -6.55 -24.21 29.80
N VAL A 297 -5.71 -24.84 28.96
CA VAL A 297 -5.04 -26.11 29.29
C VAL A 297 -4.09 -25.95 30.48
N ALA A 298 -3.28 -24.88 30.51
CA ALA A 298 -2.36 -24.62 31.61
C ALA A 298 -3.10 -24.37 32.94
N ALA A 299 -4.21 -23.60 32.91
CA ALA A 299 -5.02 -23.34 34.10
C ALA A 299 -5.63 -24.61 34.68
N LEU A 300 -6.08 -25.54 33.83
CA LEU A 300 -6.65 -26.81 34.27
C LEU A 300 -5.60 -27.76 34.86
N LEU A 301 -4.37 -27.76 34.34
CA LEU A 301 -3.25 -28.52 34.90
C LEU A 301 -2.75 -27.95 36.24
N GLY A 302 -2.81 -26.63 36.41
CA GLY A 302 -2.40 -25.95 37.65
C GLY A 302 -3.41 -26.03 38.80
N ALA A 303 -4.68 -26.32 38.50
CA ALA A 303 -5.76 -26.40 39.50
C ALA A 303 -5.75 -27.69 40.34
N ASP A 304 -4.99 -28.72 39.94
CA ASP A 304 -4.91 -30.02 40.66
C ASP A 304 -3.86 -30.02 41.80
N ALA A 305 -3.23 -28.89 42.13
CA ALA A 305 -2.24 -28.79 43.20
C ALA A 305 -2.81 -28.43 44.59
N ALA A 306 -4.10 -28.69 44.85
CA ALA A 306 -4.69 -28.53 46.18
C ALA A 306 -5.47 -29.78 46.60
N PRO A 307 -4.91 -30.68 47.43
CA PRO A 307 -5.71 -31.66 48.14
C PRO A 307 -6.52 -30.95 49.22
N SER A 308 -7.85 -31.02 49.10
CA SER A 308 -8.79 -30.66 50.15
C SER A 308 -8.59 -31.57 51.37
N ILE A 309 -8.46 -30.97 52.56
CA ILE A 309 -8.53 -31.64 53.87
C ILE A 309 -9.96 -32.08 54.14
#